data_AF-A0AAW7BTK3-F1
#
_entry.id   AF-A0AAW7BTK3-F1
#
_cell.length_a   1.000
_cell.length_b   1.000
_cell.length_c   1.000
_cell.angle_alpha   90.00
_cell.angle_beta   90.00
_cell.angle_gamma   90.00
#
_symmetry.space_group_name_H-M   'P 1'
#
loop_
_entity.id
_entity.type
_entity.pdbx_description
1 polymer ?
#
loop_
_entity_poly.entity_id
_entity_poly.type
_entity_poly.pdbx_seq_one_letter_code
_entity_poly.pdbx_strand_id
1 'polypeptide(L)'
;MRLSFWWLVIMANGASAASLDGQQGSLIYSDKIKEDYHSLVFKGKSGELVRSFDVGVNYSFYSDQISPDKSYSVVNFSESGVLAGDGESESHDIYLCAFVRMSDGCITAVESGEQCGGEWAPPNRWVSPMDDDGESLFNSPPSIEKTLKGYASGRKDRSQISNPKVMAYLLEGTSFQNLLVCDPPNENNKSSYDDLLVKLRQDGDVVNAKALEDVLDRSEKVIYAGNGEGFDLNNANVISGPFPAKVVDGADIFLSKSNDDKYPVRLMLRRKAKGIVEIVDKYEVSGSSPSVETVFFYPINGERNIFVLLSWSIDSRGVGTYGKLYQIYAYKNEGGKVVRNGKVLKDSNMFGIDGHQEGQVVSFSLKDASSIRRYIDSHEEYK
;
A
#
# COMPACT_ATOMS: atom_id res chain seq x y z
N MET A 1 -16.47 -15.47 55.33
CA MET A 1 -16.69 -15.77 53.90
C MET A 1 -15.68 -14.94 53.11
N ARG A 2 -14.60 -15.54 52.60
CA ARG A 2 -13.59 -14.85 51.78
C ARG A 2 -13.82 -15.22 50.32
N LEU A 3 -14.12 -14.24 49.47
CA LEU A 3 -14.23 -14.43 48.02
C LEU A 3 -12.87 -14.13 47.39
N SER A 4 -12.22 -15.17 46.89
CA SER A 4 -10.98 -15.05 46.12
C SER A 4 -11.30 -14.60 44.70
N PHE A 5 -10.84 -13.41 44.30
CA PHE A 5 -10.88 -13.00 42.90
C PHE A 5 -9.86 -13.81 42.10
N TRP A 6 -10.34 -14.74 41.27
CA TRP A 6 -9.54 -15.30 40.19
C TRP A 6 -9.43 -14.26 39.07
N TRP A 7 -8.20 -13.81 38.78
CA TRP A 7 -7.91 -13.11 37.54
C TRP A 7 -7.93 -14.12 36.39
N LEU A 8 -8.99 -14.08 35.58
CA LEU A 8 -9.02 -14.79 34.31
C LEU A 8 -8.15 -14.00 33.31
N VAL A 9 -6.90 -14.40 33.15
CA VAL A 9 -6.05 -13.89 32.06
C VAL A 9 -6.60 -14.46 30.75
N ILE A 10 -7.34 -13.63 30.01
CA ILE A 10 -7.68 -13.93 28.62
C ILE A 10 -6.39 -13.79 27.82
N MET A 11 -5.72 -14.91 27.55
CA MET A 11 -4.71 -14.94 26.51
C MET A 11 -5.44 -14.71 25.18
N ALA A 12 -5.20 -13.56 24.56
CA ALA A 12 -5.52 -13.40 23.16
C ALA A 12 -4.62 -14.37 22.37
N ASN A 13 -5.23 -15.32 21.66
CA ASN A 13 -4.51 -16.16 20.70
C ASN A 13 -4.06 -15.27 19.54
N GLY A 14 -2.88 -14.68 19.66
CA GLY A 14 -2.17 -14.10 18.53
C GLY A 14 -1.79 -15.21 17.58
N ALA A 15 -2.29 -15.16 16.34
CA ALA A 15 -1.87 -16.09 15.30
C ALA A 15 -0.34 -15.98 15.13
N SER A 16 0.37 -17.10 15.28
CA SER A 16 1.84 -17.10 15.24
C SER A 16 2.30 -16.87 13.80
N ALA A 17 2.74 -15.64 13.51
CA ALA A 17 3.49 -15.37 12.30
C ALA A 17 4.81 -16.18 12.30
N ALA A 18 5.28 -16.56 11.11
CA ALA A 18 6.57 -17.19 10.89
C ALA A 18 7.38 -16.37 9.87
N SER A 19 8.71 -16.52 9.86
CA SER A 19 9.55 -15.77 8.93
C SER A 19 10.80 -16.52 8.47
N LEU A 20 11.23 -16.22 7.24
CA LEU A 20 12.53 -16.62 6.69
C LEU A 20 13.38 -15.37 6.43
N ASP A 21 14.51 -15.24 7.13
CA ASP A 21 15.38 -14.06 7.07
C ASP A 21 16.47 -14.19 6.00
N GLY A 22 16.28 -13.43 4.91
CA GLY A 22 17.18 -13.31 3.77
C GLY A 22 18.29 -12.26 3.92
N GLN A 23 19.06 -12.07 2.84
CA GLN A 23 20.18 -11.14 2.83
C GLN A 23 19.74 -9.67 2.95
N GLN A 24 18.65 -9.25 2.28
CA GLN A 24 18.18 -7.85 2.29
C GLN A 24 16.71 -7.68 2.72
N GLY A 25 16.03 -8.76 3.08
CA GLY A 25 14.68 -8.73 3.63
C GLY A 25 14.27 -10.09 4.18
N SER A 26 13.04 -10.19 4.68
CA SER A 26 12.48 -11.41 5.23
C SER A 26 11.13 -11.73 4.59
N LEU A 27 10.88 -13.00 4.30
CA LEU A 27 9.53 -13.47 3.98
C LEU A 27 8.76 -13.62 5.29
N ILE A 28 7.57 -13.03 5.38
CA ILE A 28 6.71 -13.05 6.57
C ILE A 28 5.41 -13.75 6.23
N TYR A 29 5.18 -14.88 6.89
CA TYR A 29 3.99 -15.70 6.80
C TYR A 29 3.05 -15.34 7.94
N SER A 30 1.80 -14.95 7.62
CA SER A 30 0.78 -14.56 8.60
C SER A 30 -0.53 -15.32 8.36
N ASP A 31 -1.46 -15.17 9.32
CA ASP A 31 -2.82 -15.68 9.19
C ASP A 31 -2.88 -17.21 9.03
N LYS A 32 -2.20 -17.92 9.95
CA LYS A 32 -2.17 -19.40 9.98
C LYS A 32 -3.55 -19.97 10.32
N ILE A 33 -4.07 -20.87 9.48
CA ILE A 33 -5.29 -21.64 9.71
C ILE A 33 -4.96 -23.13 9.49
N LYS A 34 -5.22 -23.96 10.51
CA LYS A 34 -4.68 -25.33 10.58
C LYS A 34 -3.15 -25.32 10.43
N GLU A 35 -2.61 -25.89 9.35
CA GLU A 35 -1.17 -25.94 9.08
C GLU A 35 -0.68 -24.92 8.05
N ASP A 36 -1.58 -24.35 7.26
CA ASP A 36 -1.23 -23.42 6.19
C ASP A 36 -1.38 -21.96 6.61
N TYR A 37 -0.66 -21.08 5.93
CA TYR A 37 -0.74 -19.63 6.07
C TYR A 37 -1.55 -19.05 4.90
N HIS A 38 -2.30 -17.97 5.13
CA HIS A 38 -3.12 -17.33 4.08
C HIS A 38 -2.62 -15.92 3.67
N SER A 39 -1.48 -15.49 4.18
CA SER A 39 -0.82 -14.25 3.77
C SER A 39 0.69 -14.42 3.83
N LEU A 40 1.35 -14.01 2.75
CA LEU A 40 2.80 -13.94 2.62
C LEU A 40 3.20 -12.56 2.12
N VAL A 41 4.24 -11.98 2.72
CA VAL A 41 4.79 -10.66 2.38
C VAL A 41 6.30 -10.73 2.40
N PHE A 42 6.98 -10.25 1.36
CA PHE A 42 8.40 -9.92 1.47
C PHE A 42 8.54 -8.55 2.14
N LYS A 43 9.27 -8.50 3.25
CA LYS A 43 9.61 -7.27 3.96
C LYS A 43 11.09 -6.97 3.77
N GLY A 44 11.43 -5.95 3.01
CA GLY A 44 12.81 -5.52 2.86
C GLY A 44 13.34 -4.81 4.11
N LYS A 45 14.67 -4.64 4.18
CA LYS A 45 15.36 -4.04 5.32
C LYS A 45 15.02 -2.56 5.55
N SER A 46 14.53 -1.84 4.54
CA SER A 46 14.07 -0.46 4.73
C SER A 46 12.66 -0.37 5.33
N GLY A 47 11.95 -1.51 5.41
CA GLY A 47 10.60 -1.63 5.93
C GLY A 47 9.52 -1.68 4.86
N GLU A 48 9.91 -1.65 3.58
CA GLU A 48 9.05 -1.86 2.43
C GLU A 48 8.36 -3.23 2.49
N LEU A 49 7.09 -3.29 2.06
CA LEU A 49 6.28 -4.50 2.05
C LEU A 49 5.85 -4.80 0.62
N VAL A 50 6.19 -5.99 0.13
CA VAL A 50 5.95 -6.45 -1.23
C VAL A 50 5.06 -7.70 -1.20
N ARG A 51 3.98 -7.68 -1.98
CA ARG A 51 3.02 -8.79 -2.12
C ARG A 51 3.05 -9.34 -3.54
N SER A 52 4.07 -10.15 -3.82
CA SER A 52 4.33 -10.74 -5.15
C SER A 52 3.39 -11.90 -5.52
N PHE A 53 2.69 -12.48 -4.55
CA PHE A 53 1.70 -13.55 -4.76
C PHE A 53 0.29 -12.99 -4.91
N ASP A 54 -0.58 -13.72 -5.60
CA ASP A 54 -1.99 -13.38 -5.75
C ASP A 54 -2.81 -13.68 -4.47
N VAL A 55 -4.05 -13.21 -4.44
CA VAL A 55 -4.99 -13.43 -3.32
C VAL A 55 -5.62 -14.82 -3.36
N GLY A 56 -5.86 -15.41 -2.20
CA GLY A 56 -6.57 -16.69 -2.07
C GLY A 56 -5.70 -17.94 -2.19
N VAL A 57 -4.39 -17.79 -2.38
CA VAL A 57 -3.44 -18.91 -2.32
C VAL A 57 -3.06 -19.24 -0.86
N ASN A 58 -2.74 -20.52 -0.60
CA ASN A 58 -2.34 -21.02 0.71
C ASN A 58 -0.83 -21.30 0.72
N TYR A 59 -0.10 -21.05 1.81
CA TYR A 59 1.34 -21.22 1.89
C TYR A 59 1.75 -22.22 2.98
N SER A 60 2.65 -23.15 2.64
CA SER A 60 3.25 -24.08 3.59
C SER A 60 4.64 -23.59 4.01
N PHE A 61 4.86 -23.45 5.32
CA PHE A 61 6.13 -22.93 5.87
C PHE A 61 7.09 -24.06 6.25
N TYR A 62 8.31 -24.01 5.70
CA TYR A 62 9.43 -24.86 6.11
C TYR A 62 10.68 -24.00 6.29
N SER A 63 11.41 -24.19 7.39
CA SER A 63 12.53 -23.32 7.79
C SER A 63 13.82 -23.49 6.98
N ASP A 64 13.90 -24.55 6.17
CA ASP A 64 15.03 -24.94 5.35
C ASP A 64 14.95 -24.43 3.90
N GLN A 65 13.86 -23.78 3.52
CA GLN A 65 13.60 -23.33 2.15
C GLN A 65 14.35 -22.04 1.79
N ILE A 66 15.48 -21.75 2.42
CA ILE A 66 16.31 -20.59 2.16
C ILE A 66 17.74 -21.01 1.82
N SER A 67 18.33 -20.39 0.81
CA SER A 67 19.68 -20.73 0.36
C SER A 67 20.72 -20.53 1.48
N PRO A 68 21.81 -21.32 1.53
CA PRO A 68 22.87 -21.16 2.52
C PRO A 68 23.46 -19.74 2.61
N ASP A 69 23.56 -19.02 1.48
CA ASP A 69 23.99 -17.62 1.43
C ASP A 69 22.88 -16.58 1.66
N LYS A 70 21.63 -17.03 1.81
CA LYS A 70 20.41 -16.24 2.01
C LYS A 70 20.03 -15.30 0.85
N SER A 71 20.54 -15.54 -0.35
CA SER A 71 20.19 -14.79 -1.58
C SER A 71 18.87 -15.21 -2.22
N TYR A 72 18.42 -16.45 -2.01
CA TYR A 72 17.16 -16.97 -2.57
C TYR A 72 16.36 -17.80 -1.55
N SER A 73 15.06 -17.96 -1.80
CA SER A 73 14.14 -18.76 -1.01
C SER A 73 13.14 -19.48 -1.93
N VAL A 74 12.70 -20.67 -1.55
CA VAL A 74 11.57 -21.37 -2.16
C VAL A 74 10.34 -21.15 -1.29
N VAL A 75 9.20 -20.88 -1.91
CA VAL A 75 7.90 -20.76 -1.26
C VAL A 75 6.99 -21.83 -1.82
N ASN A 76 6.58 -22.79 -0.99
CA ASN A 76 5.59 -23.80 -1.36
C ASN A 76 4.20 -23.24 -1.11
N PHE A 77 3.34 -23.29 -2.13
CA PHE A 77 1.98 -22.76 -2.07
C PHE A 77 0.98 -23.62 -2.84
N SER A 78 -0.30 -23.43 -2.58
CA SER A 78 -1.37 -24.12 -3.32
C SER A 78 -2.55 -23.22 -3.68
N GLU A 79 -3.19 -23.56 -4.79
CA GLU A 79 -4.43 -22.96 -5.26
C GLU A 79 -5.56 -23.99 -5.23
N SER A 80 -6.62 -23.68 -4.49
CA SER A 80 -7.81 -24.54 -4.38
C SER A 80 -8.89 -24.11 -5.38
N GLY A 81 -9.14 -24.95 -6.39
CA GLY A 81 -10.22 -24.79 -7.36
C GLY A 81 -11.37 -25.76 -7.13
N VAL A 82 -12.59 -25.36 -7.50
CA VAL A 82 -13.76 -26.26 -7.51
C VAL A 82 -14.19 -26.51 -8.94
N LEU A 83 -14.11 -27.76 -9.39
CA LEU A 83 -14.71 -28.18 -10.66
C LEU A 83 -16.15 -28.63 -10.39
N ALA A 84 -17.13 -27.86 -10.90
CA ALA A 84 -18.54 -28.20 -10.83
C ALA A 84 -18.94 -29.01 -12.08
N GLY A 85 -19.17 -30.31 -11.92
CA GLY A 85 -19.61 -31.21 -12.99
C GLY A 85 -20.76 -32.12 -12.52
N ASP A 86 -21.83 -32.19 -13.32
CA ASP A 86 -22.91 -33.20 -13.29
C ASP A 86 -23.54 -33.61 -11.94
N GLY A 87 -23.35 -32.82 -10.88
CA GLY A 87 -24.00 -33.00 -9.57
C GLY A 87 -23.04 -33.14 -8.38
N GLU A 88 -21.74 -33.32 -8.61
CA GLU A 88 -20.71 -33.32 -7.56
C GLU A 88 -19.67 -32.21 -7.81
N SER A 89 -19.22 -31.60 -6.72
CA SER A 89 -18.19 -30.56 -6.73
C SER A 89 -16.89 -31.13 -6.20
N GLU A 90 -15.97 -31.50 -7.09
CA GLU A 90 -14.64 -31.96 -6.70
C GLU A 90 -13.72 -30.76 -6.45
N SER A 91 -13.09 -30.74 -5.28
CA SER A 91 -12.06 -29.77 -4.92
C SER A 91 -10.72 -30.27 -5.45
N HIS A 92 -10.07 -29.48 -6.30
CA HIS A 92 -8.74 -29.74 -6.81
C HIS A 92 -7.77 -28.71 -6.26
N ASP A 93 -6.78 -29.17 -5.51
CA ASP A 93 -5.67 -28.36 -5.06
C ASP A 93 -4.47 -28.55 -6.01
N ILE A 94 -3.98 -27.46 -6.60
CA ILE A 94 -2.73 -27.46 -7.38
C ILE A 94 -1.62 -27.03 -6.43
N TYR A 95 -0.55 -27.82 -6.34
CA TYR A 95 0.63 -27.53 -5.52
C TYR A 95 1.78 -27.01 -6.38
N LEU A 96 2.30 -25.85 -6.01
CA LEU A 96 3.31 -25.08 -6.74
C LEU A 96 4.44 -24.64 -5.81
N CYS A 97 5.58 -24.31 -6.39
CA CYS A 97 6.69 -23.66 -5.70
C CYS A 97 7.17 -22.42 -6.45
N ALA A 98 7.44 -21.35 -5.71
CA ALA A 98 7.92 -20.08 -6.23
C ALA A 98 9.35 -19.80 -5.77
N PHE A 99 10.21 -19.43 -6.72
CA PHE A 99 11.64 -19.13 -6.50
C PHE A 99 11.83 -17.62 -6.29
N VAL A 100 12.02 -17.22 -5.02
CA VAL A 100 12.06 -15.82 -4.58
C VAL A 100 13.49 -15.33 -4.40
N ARG A 101 13.81 -14.19 -5.02
CA ARG A 101 15.07 -13.47 -4.80
C ARG A 101 15.00 -12.59 -3.56
N MET A 102 15.85 -12.85 -2.57
CA MET A 102 15.81 -12.23 -1.25
C MET A 102 16.50 -10.85 -1.18
N SER A 103 16.91 -10.30 -2.33
CA SER A 103 17.36 -8.89 -2.44
C SER A 103 16.18 -7.89 -2.50
N ASP A 104 15.05 -8.30 -3.09
CA ASP A 104 13.94 -7.42 -3.47
C ASP A 104 12.54 -8.06 -3.40
N GLY A 105 12.45 -9.39 -3.26
CA GLY A 105 11.17 -10.11 -3.24
C GLY A 105 10.63 -10.47 -4.64
N CYS A 106 11.45 -10.37 -5.69
CA CYS A 106 11.09 -10.84 -7.03
C CYS A 106 10.90 -12.36 -7.04
N ILE A 107 9.75 -12.84 -7.51
CA ILE A 107 9.54 -14.25 -7.86
C ILE A 107 10.06 -14.45 -9.28
N THR A 108 11.18 -15.16 -9.39
CA THR A 108 11.95 -15.39 -10.61
C THR A 108 11.37 -16.51 -11.48
N ALA A 109 10.88 -17.58 -10.86
CA ALA A 109 10.19 -18.70 -11.49
C ALA A 109 9.08 -19.25 -10.58
N VAL A 110 8.09 -19.92 -11.18
CA VAL A 110 7.08 -20.74 -10.50
C VAL A 110 6.98 -22.06 -11.22
N GLU A 111 7.07 -23.15 -10.46
CA GLU A 111 7.19 -24.52 -10.98
C GLU A 111 6.23 -25.46 -10.25
N SER A 112 6.12 -26.70 -10.74
CA SER A 112 5.27 -27.75 -10.16
C SER A 112 5.96 -29.11 -10.15
N GLY A 113 5.40 -30.07 -9.41
CA GLY A 113 5.86 -31.47 -9.42
C GLY A 113 7.28 -31.65 -8.88
N GLU A 114 8.08 -32.48 -9.57
CA GLU A 114 9.42 -32.88 -9.13
C GLU A 114 10.39 -31.71 -8.94
N GLN A 115 10.19 -30.59 -9.67
CA GLN A 115 11.00 -29.39 -9.54
C GLN A 115 10.90 -28.74 -8.14
N CYS A 116 9.76 -28.92 -7.46
CA CYS A 116 9.52 -28.42 -6.10
C CYS A 116 10.06 -29.35 -5.00
N GLY A 117 10.36 -30.61 -5.33
CA GLY A 117 10.95 -31.59 -4.41
C GLY A 117 12.47 -31.54 -4.31
N GLY A 118 13.10 -30.45 -4.76
CA GLY A 118 14.55 -30.27 -4.75
C GLY A 118 15.13 -29.85 -3.40
N GLU A 119 16.44 -29.63 -3.39
CA GLU A 119 17.21 -29.20 -2.22
C GLU A 119 18.27 -28.13 -2.55
N TRP A 120 18.72 -27.40 -1.52
CA TRP A 120 19.74 -26.36 -1.66
C TRP A 120 21.17 -26.93 -1.61
N ALA A 121 21.87 -26.91 -2.73
CA ALA A 121 23.31 -27.03 -2.79
C ALA A 121 24.00 -25.66 -2.57
N PRO A 122 25.11 -25.57 -1.81
CA PRO A 122 25.81 -24.31 -1.58
C PRO A 122 26.39 -23.67 -2.87
N PRO A 123 26.47 -22.33 -2.95
CA PRO A 123 25.97 -21.36 -1.97
C PRO A 123 24.45 -21.10 -2.09
N ASN A 124 23.88 -21.30 -3.28
CA ASN A 124 22.50 -20.93 -3.62
C ASN A 124 21.95 -21.65 -4.87
N ARG A 125 22.38 -22.88 -5.10
CA ARG A 125 21.99 -23.69 -6.25
C ARG A 125 20.84 -24.62 -5.85
N TRP A 126 19.69 -24.52 -6.51
CA TRP A 126 18.60 -25.47 -6.32
C TRP A 126 18.86 -26.71 -7.18
N VAL A 127 18.79 -27.89 -6.58
CA VAL A 127 19.00 -29.17 -7.28
C VAL A 127 17.72 -29.97 -7.20
N SER A 128 17.18 -30.37 -8.34
CA SER A 128 15.99 -31.23 -8.43
C SER A 128 16.25 -32.41 -9.37
N PRO A 129 15.37 -33.43 -9.41
CA PRO A 129 15.45 -34.50 -10.42
C PRO A 129 15.30 -34.02 -11.89
N MET A 130 14.86 -32.78 -12.10
CA MET A 130 14.59 -32.18 -13.41
C MET A 130 15.67 -31.18 -13.85
N ASP A 131 16.35 -30.53 -12.90
CA ASP A 131 17.45 -29.58 -13.14
C ASP A 131 18.56 -29.79 -12.09
N ASP A 132 19.67 -30.38 -12.51
CA ASP A 132 20.84 -30.66 -11.68
C ASP A 132 21.59 -29.38 -11.25
N ASP A 133 21.41 -28.27 -11.97
CA ASP A 133 22.19 -27.03 -11.85
C ASP A 133 21.37 -25.81 -11.46
N GLY A 134 20.06 -25.80 -11.67
CA GLY A 134 19.11 -24.80 -11.15
C GLY A 134 19.29 -23.36 -11.65
N GLU A 135 20.30 -23.08 -12.49
CA GLU A 135 20.61 -21.75 -13.01
C GLU A 135 19.44 -21.15 -13.81
N SER A 136 18.62 -22.00 -14.44
CA SER A 136 17.48 -21.61 -15.26
C SER A 136 16.43 -20.80 -14.49
N LEU A 137 16.18 -21.18 -13.24
CA LEU A 137 15.13 -20.67 -12.36
C LEU A 137 15.34 -19.20 -11.97
N PHE A 138 16.59 -18.82 -11.69
CA PHE A 138 16.93 -17.52 -11.13
C PHE A 138 17.39 -16.50 -12.19
N ASN A 139 17.90 -16.97 -13.32
CA ASN A 139 18.53 -16.13 -14.35
C ASN A 139 17.56 -15.57 -15.41
N SER A 140 16.27 -15.91 -15.36
CA SER A 140 15.25 -15.44 -16.32
C SER A 140 14.01 -14.82 -15.67
N PRO A 141 14.14 -13.79 -14.82
CA PRO A 141 13.01 -13.16 -14.15
C PRO A 141 11.94 -12.63 -15.13
N PRO A 142 10.69 -12.47 -14.67
CA PRO A 142 9.63 -11.76 -15.39
C PRO A 142 10.09 -10.37 -15.86
N SER A 143 9.73 -10.01 -17.08
CA SER A 143 10.14 -8.76 -17.74
C SER A 143 9.00 -8.20 -18.57
N ILE A 144 8.83 -6.87 -18.60
CA ILE A 144 7.75 -6.20 -19.33
C ILE A 144 7.75 -6.54 -20.81
N GLU A 145 8.92 -6.68 -21.45
CA GLU A 145 9.02 -7.01 -22.88
C GLU A 145 8.38 -8.37 -23.19
N LYS A 146 8.74 -9.42 -22.43
CA LYS A 146 8.15 -10.76 -22.56
C LYS A 146 6.64 -10.73 -22.27
N THR A 147 6.23 -10.09 -21.18
CA THR A 147 4.82 -10.02 -20.74
C THR A 147 3.95 -9.29 -21.76
N LEU A 148 4.37 -8.08 -22.19
CA LEU A 148 3.64 -7.28 -23.19
C LEU A 148 3.56 -8.00 -24.53
N LYS A 149 4.64 -8.62 -25.00
CA LYS A 149 4.66 -9.40 -26.25
C LYS A 149 3.69 -10.58 -26.19
N GLY A 150 3.61 -11.27 -25.04
CA GLY A 150 2.60 -12.28 -24.78
C GLY A 150 1.19 -11.69 -24.84
N TYR A 151 0.93 -10.68 -24.01
CA TYR A 151 -0.38 -10.07 -23.81
C TYR A 151 -0.97 -9.45 -25.08
N ALA A 152 -0.15 -8.73 -25.85
CA ALA A 152 -0.52 -8.13 -27.13
C ALA A 152 -0.83 -9.18 -28.22
N SER A 153 -0.22 -10.37 -28.14
CA SER A 153 -0.51 -11.46 -29.09
C SER A 153 -1.90 -12.09 -28.90
N GLY A 154 -2.49 -11.94 -27.71
CA GLY A 154 -3.75 -12.59 -27.33
C GLY A 154 -3.68 -14.13 -27.34
N ARG A 155 -2.48 -14.74 -27.38
CA ARG A 155 -2.31 -16.18 -27.59
C ARG A 155 -2.95 -17.02 -26.48
N LYS A 156 -2.87 -16.57 -25.23
CA LYS A 156 -3.45 -17.30 -24.08
C LYS A 156 -4.94 -17.03 -23.90
N ASP A 157 -5.49 -15.96 -24.48
CA ASP A 157 -6.91 -15.55 -24.35
C ASP A 157 -7.91 -16.66 -24.75
N ARG A 158 -7.46 -17.61 -25.58
CA ARG A 158 -8.26 -18.72 -26.11
C ARG A 158 -8.08 -20.04 -25.35
N SER A 159 -7.09 -20.12 -24.45
CA SER A 159 -6.70 -21.36 -23.75
C SER A 159 -6.65 -21.22 -22.23
N GLN A 160 -6.56 -20.00 -21.70
CA GLN A 160 -6.49 -19.71 -20.28
C GLN A 160 -7.38 -18.47 -20.01
N ILE A 161 -8.53 -18.70 -19.38
CA ILE A 161 -9.48 -17.63 -19.05
C ILE A 161 -9.12 -17.10 -17.67
N SER A 162 -8.54 -15.89 -17.59
CA SER A 162 -8.30 -15.18 -16.34
C SER A 162 -9.10 -13.88 -16.28
N ASN A 163 -9.48 -13.46 -15.08
CA ASN A 163 -10.09 -12.16 -14.83
C ASN A 163 -9.43 -11.49 -13.61
N PRO A 164 -8.63 -10.42 -13.78
CA PRO A 164 -8.38 -9.72 -15.04
C PRO A 164 -7.50 -10.51 -16.02
N LYS A 165 -7.56 -10.10 -17.29
CA LYS A 165 -6.96 -10.80 -18.43
C LYS A 165 -5.42 -10.85 -18.39
N VAL A 166 -4.78 -9.83 -17.80
CA VAL A 166 -3.31 -9.76 -17.71
C VAL A 166 -2.72 -10.91 -16.89
N MET A 167 -3.47 -11.47 -15.93
CA MET A 167 -3.00 -12.52 -15.01
C MET A 167 -2.55 -13.78 -15.75
N ALA A 168 -3.23 -14.18 -16.84
CA ALA A 168 -2.81 -15.30 -17.67
C ALA A 168 -1.39 -15.13 -18.25
N TYR A 169 -0.84 -13.92 -18.31
CA TYR A 169 0.48 -13.61 -18.87
C TYR A 169 1.57 -13.41 -17.80
N LEU A 170 1.24 -13.54 -16.51
CA LEU A 170 2.18 -13.56 -15.40
C LEU A 170 2.64 -14.99 -15.08
N LEU A 171 3.51 -15.14 -14.06
CA LEU A 171 3.77 -16.45 -13.46
C LEU A 171 2.55 -16.89 -12.64
N GLU A 172 2.27 -18.19 -12.61
CA GLU A 172 1.13 -18.77 -11.90
C GLU A 172 1.19 -18.46 -10.39
N GLY A 173 0.06 -18.18 -9.75
CA GLY A 173 0.01 -17.69 -8.36
C GLY A 173 0.68 -16.35 -8.07
N THR A 174 1.20 -15.63 -9.06
CA THR A 174 1.84 -14.31 -8.85
C THR A 174 0.93 -13.14 -9.20
N SER A 175 1.03 -12.07 -8.42
CA SER A 175 0.30 -10.83 -8.66
C SER A 175 1.02 -9.94 -9.67
N PHE A 176 0.29 -8.97 -10.21
CA PHE A 176 0.85 -7.92 -11.06
C PHE A 176 2.04 -7.18 -10.41
N GLN A 177 2.06 -7.08 -9.08
CA GLN A 177 3.15 -6.45 -8.33
C GLN A 177 4.48 -7.18 -8.52
N ASN A 178 4.48 -8.49 -8.77
CA ASN A 178 5.71 -9.26 -9.01
C ASN A 178 6.47 -8.74 -10.24
N LEU A 179 5.76 -8.45 -11.33
CA LEU A 179 6.37 -7.89 -12.55
C LEU A 179 7.08 -6.56 -12.27
N LEU A 180 6.45 -5.69 -11.49
CA LEU A 180 6.96 -4.36 -11.12
C LEU A 180 8.18 -4.43 -10.16
N VAL A 181 8.38 -5.57 -9.48
CA VAL A 181 9.52 -5.82 -8.58
C VAL A 181 10.66 -6.49 -9.35
N CYS A 182 10.35 -7.42 -10.24
CA CYS A 182 11.33 -8.14 -11.04
C CYS A 182 11.96 -7.29 -12.15
N ASP A 183 11.19 -6.40 -12.77
CA ASP A 183 11.62 -5.52 -13.87
C ASP A 183 11.05 -4.10 -13.69
N PRO A 184 11.48 -3.35 -12.67
CA PRO A 184 10.91 -2.04 -12.33
C PRO A 184 11.03 -1.02 -13.49
N PRO A 185 10.05 -0.11 -13.67
CA PRO A 185 10.11 0.93 -14.70
C PRO A 185 11.36 1.80 -14.60
N ASN A 186 12.10 1.89 -15.70
CA ASN A 186 13.32 2.65 -15.90
C ASN A 186 13.39 3.16 -17.36
N GLU A 187 14.37 4.00 -17.68
CA GLU A 187 14.49 4.66 -18.99
C GLU A 187 14.45 3.71 -20.21
N ASN A 188 14.90 2.46 -20.07
CA ASN A 188 14.95 1.50 -21.17
C ASN A 188 13.62 0.77 -21.41
N ASN A 189 12.83 0.53 -20.37
CA ASN A 189 11.64 -0.32 -20.42
C ASN A 189 10.32 0.46 -20.25
N LYS A 190 10.38 1.76 -19.89
CA LYS A 190 9.21 2.62 -19.62
C LYS A 190 8.19 2.63 -20.75
N SER A 191 8.61 2.72 -22.02
CA SER A 191 7.69 2.72 -23.16
C SER A 191 6.84 1.45 -23.25
N SER A 192 7.41 0.29 -22.89
CA SER A 192 6.66 -0.97 -22.83
C SER A 192 5.66 -0.99 -21.65
N TYR A 193 5.95 -0.27 -20.58
CA TYR A 193 5.00 -0.06 -19.49
C TYR A 193 3.88 0.94 -19.88
N ASP A 194 4.19 2.01 -20.61
CA ASP A 194 3.19 2.94 -21.15
C ASP A 194 2.22 2.20 -22.11
N ASP A 195 2.74 1.35 -23.00
CA ASP A 195 1.95 0.49 -23.89
C ASP A 195 1.08 -0.52 -23.11
N LEU A 196 1.64 -1.14 -22.05
CA LEU A 196 0.88 -2.04 -21.18
C LEU A 196 -0.25 -1.28 -20.46
N LEU A 197 -0.01 -0.07 -19.97
CA LEU A 197 -1.03 0.75 -19.31
C LEU A 197 -2.20 1.07 -20.26
N VAL A 198 -1.91 1.41 -21.51
CA VAL A 198 -2.94 1.58 -22.54
C VAL A 198 -3.75 0.29 -22.71
N LYS A 199 -3.09 -0.88 -22.75
CA LYS A 199 -3.78 -2.16 -22.93
C LYS A 199 -4.62 -2.58 -21.72
N LEU A 200 -4.14 -2.35 -20.50
CA LEU A 200 -4.91 -2.59 -19.27
C LEU A 200 -6.20 -1.75 -19.24
N ARG A 201 -6.10 -0.45 -19.56
CA ARG A 201 -7.26 0.45 -19.66
C ARG A 201 -8.25 0.04 -20.75
N GLN A 202 -7.77 -0.44 -21.91
CA GLN A 202 -8.63 -0.96 -22.99
C GLN A 202 -9.42 -2.20 -22.57
N ASP A 203 -8.77 -3.11 -21.84
CA ASP A 203 -9.37 -4.38 -21.41
C ASP A 203 -10.13 -4.24 -20.07
N GLY A 204 -10.28 -3.01 -19.55
CA GLY A 204 -11.09 -2.69 -18.36
C GLY A 204 -10.42 -2.98 -17.01
N ASP A 205 -9.13 -3.30 -16.98
CA ASP A 205 -8.38 -3.63 -15.77
C ASP A 205 -7.96 -2.37 -15.01
N VAL A 206 -8.93 -1.77 -14.31
CA VAL A 206 -8.74 -0.53 -13.53
C VAL A 206 -7.73 -0.72 -12.38
N VAL A 207 -7.66 -1.92 -11.79
CA VAL A 207 -6.81 -2.18 -10.61
C VAL A 207 -5.34 -2.20 -10.99
N ASN A 208 -4.96 -3.00 -11.99
CA ASN A 208 -3.56 -3.08 -12.41
C ASN A 208 -3.14 -1.84 -13.21
N ALA A 209 -4.05 -1.22 -13.97
CA ALA A 209 -3.78 0.08 -14.60
C ALA A 209 -3.44 1.13 -13.54
N LYS A 210 -4.21 1.22 -12.44
CA LYS A 210 -3.93 2.20 -11.40
C LYS A 210 -2.63 1.92 -10.65
N ALA A 211 -2.36 0.65 -10.34
CA ALA A 211 -1.09 0.25 -9.72
C ALA A 211 0.12 0.63 -10.61
N LEU A 212 0.01 0.44 -11.92
CA LEU A 212 1.05 0.80 -12.88
C LEU A 212 1.22 2.32 -13.03
N GLU A 213 0.13 3.08 -13.13
CA GLU A 213 0.16 4.56 -13.09
C GLU A 213 0.94 5.07 -11.88
N ASP A 214 0.64 4.54 -10.69
CA ASP A 214 1.30 4.96 -9.45
C ASP A 214 2.80 4.65 -9.46
N VAL A 215 3.25 3.56 -10.12
CA VAL A 215 4.69 3.27 -10.29
C VAL A 215 5.32 4.18 -11.36
N LEU A 216 4.65 4.43 -12.48
CA LEU A 216 5.17 5.31 -13.55
C LEU A 216 5.34 6.75 -13.06
N ASP A 217 4.35 7.30 -12.34
CA ASP A 217 4.39 8.61 -11.68
C ASP A 217 5.49 8.72 -10.61
N ARG A 218 5.95 7.58 -10.06
CA ARG A 218 7.13 7.50 -9.18
C ARG A 218 8.44 7.43 -9.98
N SER A 219 8.46 6.70 -11.10
CA SER A 219 9.66 6.51 -11.94
C SER A 219 10.17 7.78 -12.62
N GLU A 220 9.30 8.76 -12.92
CA GLU A 220 9.69 10.05 -13.52
C GLU A 220 10.45 11.00 -12.56
N LYS A 221 10.81 10.56 -11.34
CA LYS A 221 11.38 11.41 -10.28
C LYS A 221 12.75 10.94 -9.79
N VAL A 222 13.76 11.06 -10.65
CA VAL A 222 15.18 10.70 -10.41
C VAL A 222 16.09 11.74 -11.11
N ILE A 223 17.22 12.24 -10.59
CA ILE A 223 17.74 12.50 -9.22
C ILE A 223 18.60 13.80 -9.34
N TYR A 224 18.66 14.65 -8.30
CA TYR A 224 19.85 15.49 -8.07
C TYR A 224 20.24 15.49 -6.59
N ALA A 225 21.51 15.16 -6.32
CA ALA A 225 22.07 15.09 -4.98
C ALA A 225 22.58 16.47 -4.49
N GLY A 226 22.46 16.73 -3.20
CA GLY A 226 23.03 17.89 -2.51
C GLY A 226 23.14 17.61 -1.02
N ASN A 227 24.35 17.67 -0.48
CA ASN A 227 24.69 17.13 0.85
C ASN A 227 24.06 17.92 2.00
N GLY A 228 23.52 17.20 3.00
CA GLY A 228 23.13 17.76 4.31
C GLY A 228 21.71 17.42 4.75
N GLU A 229 21.48 16.16 5.14
CA GLU A 229 20.23 15.66 5.76
C GLU A 229 18.94 15.95 4.95
N GLY A 230 18.81 15.31 3.78
CA GLY A 230 17.59 15.35 2.98
C GLY A 230 16.47 14.49 3.56
N PHE A 231 15.28 15.08 3.74
CA PHE A 231 14.06 14.36 4.09
C PHE A 231 13.45 13.70 2.85
N ASP A 232 13.37 12.36 2.86
CA ASP A 232 12.77 11.58 1.79
C ASP A 232 11.23 11.58 1.87
N LEU A 233 10.56 11.91 0.76
CA LEU A 233 9.11 11.83 0.67
C LEU A 233 8.60 10.39 0.51
N ASN A 234 9.42 9.47 0.01
CA ASN A 234 9.00 8.08 -0.19
C ASN A 234 8.85 7.35 1.16
N ASN A 235 9.77 7.57 2.09
CA ASN A 235 9.65 7.14 3.49
C ASN A 235 8.61 7.92 4.33
N ALA A 236 8.03 9.01 3.82
CA ALA A 236 7.13 9.85 4.59
C ALA A 236 5.68 9.33 4.67
N ASN A 237 5.35 8.19 4.03
CA ASN A 237 3.99 7.67 3.92
C ASN A 237 2.98 8.74 3.46
N VAL A 238 3.28 9.44 2.36
CA VAL A 238 2.45 10.56 1.87
C VAL A 238 1.04 10.06 1.49
N ILE A 239 0.02 10.71 2.03
CA ILE A 239 -1.41 10.40 1.80
C ILE A 239 -2.15 11.49 1.03
N SER A 240 -1.59 12.70 0.92
CA SER A 240 -2.16 13.76 0.10
C SER A 240 -1.08 14.79 -0.29
N GLY A 241 -1.08 15.22 -1.54
CA GLY A 241 -0.03 16.07 -2.12
C GLY A 241 1.16 15.25 -2.66
N PRO A 242 2.33 15.87 -2.89
CA PRO A 242 2.66 17.26 -2.61
C PRO A 242 1.96 18.26 -3.54
N PHE A 243 1.41 19.32 -2.95
CA PHE A 243 0.84 20.46 -3.66
C PHE A 243 1.77 21.67 -3.53
N PRO A 244 1.95 22.52 -4.56
CA PRO A 244 2.62 23.81 -4.40
C PRO A 244 1.94 24.60 -3.28
N ALA A 245 2.69 25.03 -2.26
CA ALA A 245 2.11 25.47 -0.99
C ALA A 245 1.28 26.77 -1.08
N LYS A 246 1.43 27.56 -2.16
CA LYS A 246 0.73 28.82 -2.51
C LYS A 246 0.68 29.94 -1.45
N VAL A 247 1.15 29.67 -0.23
CA VAL A 247 1.29 30.61 0.90
C VAL A 247 2.77 30.86 1.23
N VAL A 248 3.65 29.97 0.78
CA VAL A 248 5.11 30.10 0.85
C VAL A 248 5.68 29.80 -0.54
N ASP A 249 6.42 30.75 -1.11
CA ASP A 249 7.05 30.59 -2.42
C ASP A 249 8.15 29.54 -2.42
N GLY A 250 8.27 28.80 -3.52
CA GLY A 250 9.24 27.72 -3.66
C GLY A 250 9.04 26.55 -2.68
N ALA A 251 7.87 26.42 -2.06
CA ALA A 251 7.54 25.30 -1.17
C ALA A 251 6.40 24.43 -1.69
N ASP A 252 6.39 23.17 -1.26
CA ASP A 252 5.24 22.25 -1.36
C ASP A 252 4.69 21.95 0.03
N ILE A 253 3.42 21.57 0.11
CA ILE A 253 2.81 20.98 1.31
C ILE A 253 2.21 19.61 0.99
N PHE A 254 2.29 18.70 1.95
CA PHE A 254 1.76 17.34 1.85
C PHE A 254 1.29 16.83 3.22
N LEU A 255 0.39 15.85 3.22
CA LEU A 255 0.04 15.09 4.42
C LEU A 255 0.70 13.71 4.37
N SER A 256 1.12 13.22 5.53
CA SER A 256 1.99 12.05 5.69
C SER A 256 1.51 11.23 6.89
N LYS A 257 1.58 9.90 6.81
CA LYS A 257 1.36 9.04 7.99
C LYS A 257 2.58 9.05 8.90
N SER A 258 2.35 8.79 10.18
CA SER A 258 3.38 8.66 11.20
C SER A 258 3.20 7.38 12.01
N ASN A 259 4.31 6.81 12.46
CA ASN A 259 4.35 5.71 13.45
C ASN A 259 4.09 6.24 14.88
N ASP A 260 3.21 7.22 15.01
CA ASP A 260 2.86 7.92 16.26
C ASP A 260 1.38 7.64 16.48
N ASP A 261 1.06 6.62 17.29
CA ASP A 261 -0.31 6.13 17.46
C ASP A 261 -1.27 7.20 17.97
N LYS A 262 -0.75 8.23 18.67
CA LYS A 262 -1.55 9.39 19.05
C LYS A 262 -1.77 10.34 17.88
N TYR A 263 -0.75 10.58 17.06
CA TYR A 263 -0.78 11.50 15.92
C TYR A 263 -0.42 10.82 14.58
N PRO A 264 -1.27 9.90 14.08
CA PRO A 264 -0.95 9.04 12.93
C PRO A 264 -0.91 9.79 11.60
N VAL A 265 -1.37 11.05 11.54
CA VAL A 265 -1.28 11.90 10.34
C VAL A 265 -0.64 13.25 10.69
N ARG A 266 0.24 13.74 9.81
CA ARG A 266 0.97 15.00 9.96
C ARG A 266 0.86 15.84 8.69
N LEU A 267 0.82 17.16 8.86
CA LEU A 267 0.94 18.14 7.78
C LEU A 267 2.39 18.61 7.69
N MET A 268 2.96 18.56 6.49
CA MET A 268 4.40 18.71 6.26
C MET A 268 4.66 19.75 5.16
N LEU A 269 5.54 20.72 5.41
CA LEU A 269 5.98 21.71 4.41
C LEU A 269 7.40 21.41 3.96
N ARG A 270 7.65 21.37 2.64
CA ARG A 270 8.97 21.20 2.02
C ARG A 270 9.39 22.46 1.28
N ARG A 271 10.53 23.08 1.64
CA ARG A 271 11.08 24.25 0.94
C ARG A 271 12.11 23.81 -0.10
N LYS A 272 11.73 23.80 -1.38
CA LYS A 272 12.52 23.27 -2.50
C LYS A 272 13.94 23.83 -2.53
N ALA A 273 14.06 25.15 -2.44
CA ALA A 273 15.35 25.86 -2.50
C ALA A 273 16.29 25.59 -1.31
N LYS A 274 15.82 24.94 -0.24
CA LYS A 274 16.63 24.65 0.96
C LYS A 274 16.72 23.15 1.31
N GLY A 275 15.96 22.27 0.65
CA GLY A 275 15.81 20.86 1.03
C GLY A 275 15.07 20.62 2.37
N ILE A 276 14.85 21.66 3.18
CA ILE A 276 14.23 21.58 4.51
C ILE A 276 12.78 21.11 4.43
N VAL A 277 12.44 20.13 5.26
CA VAL A 277 11.07 19.72 5.56
C VAL A 277 10.75 19.97 7.04
N GLU A 278 9.59 20.55 7.31
CA GLU A 278 9.12 20.87 8.66
C GLU A 278 7.70 20.36 8.90
N ILE A 279 7.43 19.89 10.13
CA ILE A 279 6.07 19.53 10.57
C ILE A 279 5.31 20.85 10.82
N VAL A 280 4.28 21.09 10.03
CA VAL A 280 3.34 22.21 10.22
C VAL A 280 2.31 21.86 11.28
N ASP A 281 1.80 20.63 11.26
CA ASP A 281 0.75 20.19 12.18
C ASP A 281 0.72 18.68 12.40
N LYS A 282 0.01 18.25 13.44
CA LYS A 282 -0.24 16.86 13.83
C LYS A 282 -1.72 16.67 14.12
N TYR A 283 -2.30 15.58 13.62
CA TYR A 283 -3.72 15.26 13.78
C TYR A 283 -3.90 13.98 14.56
N GLU A 284 -4.76 14.02 15.57
CA GLU A 284 -4.90 12.93 16.54
C GLU A 284 -6.00 11.93 16.20
N VAL A 285 -5.93 10.76 16.83
CA VAL A 285 -6.99 9.74 16.81
C VAL A 285 -8.24 10.28 17.51
N SER A 286 -9.42 10.03 16.94
CA SER A 286 -10.72 10.41 17.52
C SER A 286 -11.77 9.37 17.13
N GLY A 287 -11.86 8.28 17.90
CA GLY A 287 -12.62 7.08 17.53
C GLY A 287 -11.86 6.19 16.54
N SER A 288 -11.49 6.73 15.38
CA SER A 288 -10.63 6.08 14.39
C SER A 288 -9.32 6.85 14.15
N SER A 289 -8.47 6.35 13.25
CA SER A 289 -7.46 7.20 12.60
C SER A 289 -8.13 8.25 11.71
N PRO A 290 -7.57 9.48 11.60
CA PRO A 290 -8.04 10.50 10.66
C PRO A 290 -7.87 10.08 9.19
N SER A 291 -8.91 10.34 8.40
CA SER A 291 -8.92 10.32 6.93
C SER A 291 -8.78 11.75 6.39
N VAL A 292 -8.07 11.91 5.26
CA VAL A 292 -7.93 13.20 4.57
C VAL A 292 -8.96 13.26 3.45
N GLU A 293 -9.97 14.11 3.60
CA GLU A 293 -11.08 14.21 2.63
C GLU A 293 -10.74 15.17 1.49
N THR A 294 -10.13 16.32 1.79
CA THR A 294 -9.65 17.26 0.77
C THR A 294 -8.57 18.19 1.31
N VAL A 295 -7.67 18.61 0.42
CA VAL A 295 -6.71 19.70 0.64
C VAL A 295 -6.84 20.70 -0.49
N PHE A 296 -6.94 22.00 -0.17
CA PHE A 296 -7.03 23.05 -1.19
C PHE A 296 -6.50 24.40 -0.68
N PHE A 297 -6.47 25.40 -1.55
CA PHE A 297 -6.00 26.75 -1.22
C PHE A 297 -7.09 27.78 -1.52
N TYR A 298 -7.34 28.68 -0.59
CA TYR A 298 -8.40 29.68 -0.70
C TYR A 298 -8.06 30.95 0.11
N PRO A 299 -8.53 32.16 -0.25
CA PRO A 299 -8.26 33.35 0.55
C PRO A 299 -9.10 33.39 1.84
N ILE A 300 -8.59 34.08 2.86
CA ILE A 300 -9.33 34.63 3.99
C ILE A 300 -8.79 36.05 4.22
N ASN A 301 -9.64 37.08 4.18
CA ASN A 301 -9.26 38.50 4.18
C ASN A 301 -8.14 38.83 3.18
N GLY A 302 -8.29 38.35 1.94
CA GLY A 302 -7.28 38.46 0.87
C GLY A 302 -6.04 37.57 1.04
N GLU A 303 -5.67 37.16 2.25
CA GLU A 303 -4.51 36.29 2.52
C GLU A 303 -4.76 34.86 2.04
N ARG A 304 -3.85 34.29 1.25
CA ARG A 304 -3.95 32.88 0.83
C ARG A 304 -3.77 31.96 2.04
N ASN A 305 -4.71 31.05 2.22
CA ASN A 305 -4.69 30.00 3.23
C ASN A 305 -4.69 28.62 2.58
N ILE A 306 -4.12 27.65 3.30
CA ILE A 306 -4.21 26.21 3.01
C ILE A 306 -5.35 25.66 3.84
N PHE A 307 -6.27 24.91 3.25
CA PHE A 307 -7.37 24.24 3.93
C PHE A 307 -7.17 22.73 3.88
N VAL A 308 -7.41 22.07 5.00
CA VAL A 308 -7.39 20.61 5.18
C VAL A 308 -8.70 20.20 5.84
N LEU A 309 -9.50 19.37 5.16
CA LEU A 309 -10.67 18.71 5.75
C LEU A 309 -10.25 17.29 6.15
N LEU A 310 -10.40 16.98 7.43
CA LEU A 310 -10.23 15.64 7.98
C LEU A 310 -11.56 15.04 8.41
N SER A 311 -11.59 13.72 8.50
CA SER A 311 -12.70 12.99 9.09
C SER A 311 -12.27 11.80 9.95
N TRP A 312 -13.17 11.34 10.81
CA TRP A 312 -12.99 10.15 11.65
C TRP A 312 -14.30 9.36 11.73
N SER A 313 -14.21 8.04 11.76
CA SER A 313 -15.33 7.17 12.11
C SER A 313 -15.44 7.07 13.64
N ILE A 314 -16.61 7.44 14.16
CA ILE A 314 -16.94 7.37 15.59
C ILE A 314 -18.07 6.35 15.81
N ASP A 315 -17.95 5.48 16.82
CA ASP A 315 -18.94 4.44 17.11
C ASP A 315 -19.21 4.26 18.62
N SER A 316 -19.72 5.31 19.25
CA SER A 316 -20.08 5.36 20.68
C SER A 316 -21.58 5.09 20.89
N ARG A 317 -22.10 3.98 20.37
CA ARG A 317 -23.54 3.65 20.40
C ARG A 317 -24.16 3.64 21.79
N GLY A 318 -23.39 3.31 22.82
CA GLY A 318 -23.83 3.31 24.23
C GLY A 318 -24.30 4.68 24.73
N VAL A 319 -23.90 5.78 24.08
CA VAL A 319 -24.39 7.15 24.34
C VAL A 319 -25.13 7.74 23.12
N GLY A 320 -25.50 6.91 22.14
CA GLY A 320 -26.23 7.34 20.94
C GLY A 320 -25.42 8.21 19.97
N THR A 321 -24.09 8.23 20.06
CA THR A 321 -23.21 9.05 19.20
C THR A 321 -22.37 8.19 18.28
N TYR A 322 -22.67 8.19 16.98
CA TYR A 322 -21.99 7.37 15.98
C TYR A 322 -22.17 7.94 14.57
N GLY A 323 -21.18 7.75 13.69
CA GLY A 323 -21.18 8.31 12.34
C GLY A 323 -19.78 8.76 11.90
N LYS A 324 -19.73 9.80 11.05
CA LYS A 324 -18.50 10.39 10.55
C LYS A 324 -18.33 11.80 11.12
N LEU A 325 -17.33 11.97 11.97
CA LEU A 325 -16.88 13.26 12.49
C LEU A 325 -16.05 13.97 11.43
N TYR A 326 -16.20 15.29 11.28
CA TYR A 326 -15.42 16.11 10.36
C TYR A 326 -14.80 17.31 11.10
N GLN A 327 -13.60 17.72 10.67
CA GLN A 327 -12.97 18.95 11.13
C GLN A 327 -12.18 19.62 10.00
N ILE A 328 -12.34 20.93 9.88
CA ILE A 328 -11.64 21.79 8.92
C ILE A 328 -10.57 22.56 9.65
N TYR A 329 -9.35 22.49 9.13
CA TYR A 329 -8.23 23.32 9.54
C TYR A 329 -7.86 24.25 8.40
N ALA A 330 -7.50 25.50 8.74
CA ALA A 330 -6.85 26.41 7.80
C ALA A 330 -5.50 26.86 8.34
N TYR A 331 -4.58 27.16 7.42
CA TYR A 331 -3.21 27.56 7.71
C TYR A 331 -2.80 28.76 6.86
N LYS A 332 -2.09 29.70 7.45
CA LYS A 332 -1.53 30.87 6.76
C LYS A 332 -0.03 31.00 7.01
N ASN A 333 0.63 31.81 6.20
CA ASN A 333 2.04 32.16 6.37
C ASN A 333 2.16 33.41 7.27
N GLU A 334 2.84 33.26 8.41
CA GLU A 334 3.25 34.36 9.29
C GLU A 334 4.77 34.40 9.39
N GLY A 335 5.40 35.48 8.92
CA GLY A 335 6.86 35.67 9.01
C GLY A 335 7.69 34.58 8.30
N GLY A 336 7.12 33.90 7.30
CA GLY A 336 7.74 32.78 6.60
C GLY A 336 7.39 31.40 7.18
N LYS A 337 6.72 31.30 8.34
CA LYS A 337 6.28 30.05 8.96
C LYS A 337 4.79 29.78 8.65
N VAL A 338 4.43 28.52 8.43
CA VAL A 338 3.02 28.14 8.26
C VAL A 338 2.42 27.81 9.62
N VAL A 339 1.31 28.47 9.98
CA VAL A 339 0.64 28.37 11.28
C VAL A 339 -0.87 28.24 11.13
N ARG A 340 -1.56 27.64 12.10
CA ARG A 340 -3.03 27.53 12.13
C ARG A 340 -3.68 28.91 12.08
N ASN A 341 -4.69 29.09 11.22
CA ASN A 341 -5.49 30.30 11.18
C ASN A 341 -6.50 30.31 12.34
N GLY A 342 -6.30 31.23 13.28
CA GLY A 342 -7.13 31.36 14.48
C GLY A 342 -8.58 31.79 14.26
N LYS A 343 -8.98 32.22 13.05
CA LYS A 343 -10.40 32.45 12.71
C LYS A 343 -11.12 31.11 12.55
N VAL A 344 -10.67 30.29 11.60
CA VAL A 344 -11.22 28.95 11.30
C VAL A 344 -11.19 28.04 12.53
N LEU A 345 -10.11 28.10 13.34
CA LEU A 345 -10.00 27.29 14.56
C LEU A 345 -11.05 27.63 15.64
N LYS A 346 -11.66 28.82 15.60
CA LYS A 346 -12.66 29.28 16.58
C LYS A 346 -14.10 29.20 16.06
N ASP A 347 -14.29 28.90 14.78
CA ASP A 347 -15.61 28.80 14.17
C ASP A 347 -16.21 27.41 14.45
N SER A 348 -17.31 27.38 15.19
CA SER A 348 -18.01 26.14 15.53
C SER A 348 -18.57 25.39 14.33
N ASN A 349 -18.78 26.06 13.19
CA ASN A 349 -19.27 25.41 11.96
C ASN A 349 -18.15 24.69 11.19
N MET A 350 -16.88 24.85 11.59
CA MET A 350 -15.73 24.15 11.00
C MET A 350 -15.54 22.73 11.52
N PHE A 351 -16.47 22.25 12.36
CA PHE A 351 -16.44 20.94 13.01
C PHE A 351 -17.87 20.40 13.16
N GLY A 352 -18.06 19.08 13.01
CA GLY A 352 -19.38 18.49 13.24
C GLY A 352 -19.49 17.02 12.85
N ILE A 353 -20.63 16.41 13.17
CA ILE A 353 -20.93 14.99 12.92
C ILE A 353 -21.95 14.86 11.79
N ASP A 354 -21.73 13.86 10.93
CA ASP A 354 -22.72 13.33 10.00
C ASP A 354 -23.10 11.91 10.45
N GLY A 355 -24.32 11.75 10.99
CA GLY A 355 -24.76 10.53 11.66
C GLY A 355 -25.70 10.82 12.83
N HIS A 356 -25.35 10.31 14.01
CA HIS A 356 -26.08 10.54 15.25
C HIS A 356 -25.18 11.14 16.33
N GLN A 357 -25.74 12.05 17.12
CA GLN A 357 -25.12 12.61 18.31
C GLN A 357 -26.17 12.62 19.44
N GLU A 358 -25.86 11.97 20.56
CA GLU A 358 -26.75 11.85 21.73
C GLU A 358 -28.15 11.32 21.36
N GLY A 359 -28.22 10.41 20.38
CA GLY A 359 -29.44 9.80 19.88
C GLY A 359 -30.21 10.64 18.83
N GLN A 360 -29.80 11.87 18.56
CA GLN A 360 -30.40 12.72 17.53
C GLN A 360 -29.65 12.58 16.20
N VAL A 361 -30.38 12.53 15.08
CA VAL A 361 -29.78 12.58 13.74
C VAL A 361 -29.22 13.98 13.49
N VAL A 362 -27.95 14.06 13.14
CA VAL A 362 -27.22 15.31 12.83
C VAL A 362 -26.51 15.15 11.48
N SER A 363 -26.38 16.25 10.74
CA SER A 363 -25.65 16.25 9.47
C SER A 363 -24.75 17.47 9.34
N PHE A 364 -23.51 17.24 8.93
CA PHE A 364 -22.50 18.25 8.71
C PHE A 364 -22.50 18.70 7.24
N SER A 365 -22.51 20.00 6.96
CA SER A 365 -22.71 20.50 5.58
C SER A 365 -21.42 20.71 4.78
N LEU A 366 -20.27 20.85 5.44
CA LEU A 366 -19.01 21.27 4.81
C LEU A 366 -18.09 20.09 4.45
N LYS A 367 -18.62 19.11 3.69
CA LYS A 367 -17.98 17.82 3.40
C LYS A 367 -16.93 17.85 2.27
N ASP A 368 -16.77 18.96 1.57
CA ASP A 368 -15.86 19.07 0.41
C ASP A 368 -15.31 20.50 0.20
N ALA A 369 -14.34 20.65 -0.71
CA ALA A 369 -13.74 21.95 -1.00
C ALA A 369 -14.75 22.98 -1.54
N SER A 370 -15.82 22.55 -2.20
CA SER A 370 -16.81 23.42 -2.85
C SER A 370 -17.87 23.97 -1.88
N SER A 371 -18.22 23.19 -0.86
CA SER A 371 -19.05 23.59 0.28
C SER A 371 -18.28 24.53 1.20
N ILE A 372 -17.01 24.22 1.53
CA ILE A 372 -16.18 25.08 2.37
C ILE A 372 -15.93 26.44 1.70
N ARG A 373 -15.61 26.49 0.40
CA ARG A 373 -15.44 27.78 -0.33
C ARG A 373 -16.69 28.64 -0.25
N ARG A 374 -17.87 28.08 -0.57
CA ARG A 374 -19.15 28.78 -0.48
C ARG A 374 -19.43 29.33 0.92
N TYR A 375 -19.10 28.57 1.96
CA TYR A 375 -19.21 29.02 3.34
C TYR A 375 -18.28 30.22 3.62
N ILE A 376 -17.00 30.13 3.24
CA ILE A 376 -16.04 31.24 3.41
C ILE A 376 -16.48 32.50 2.65
N ASP A 377 -17.01 32.36 1.43
CA ASP A 377 -17.49 33.49 0.62
C ASP A 377 -18.76 34.16 1.20
N SER A 378 -19.60 33.41 1.93
CA SER A 378 -20.87 33.89 2.47
C SER A 378 -20.78 34.56 3.85
N HIS A 379 -19.61 34.54 4.49
CA HIS A 379 -19.42 34.98 5.88
C HIS A 379 -18.45 36.18 5.94
N GLU A 380 -18.94 37.33 6.40
CA GLU A 380 -18.19 38.61 6.42
C GLU A 380 -16.90 38.53 7.24
N GLU A 381 -16.86 37.71 8.28
CA GLU A 381 -15.69 37.50 9.13
C GLU A 381 -14.50 36.84 8.42
N TYR A 382 -14.65 36.37 7.17
CA TYR A 382 -13.59 35.82 6.34
C TYR A 382 -13.22 36.66 5.11
N LYS A 383 -13.86 37.82 4.90
CA LYS A 383 -13.69 38.66 3.70
C LYS A 383 -12.52 39.63 3.79
#